data_AF-A0A965UTB9-F1
#
_entry.id   AF-A0A965UTB9-F1
#
_cell.length_a   1.000
_cell.length_b   1.000
_cell.length_c   1.000
_cell.angle_alpha   90.00
_cell.angle_beta   90.00
_cell.angle_gamma   90.00
#
_symmetry.space_group_name_H-M   'P 1'
#
loop_
_entity.id
_entity.type
_entity.pdbx_description
1 polymer ?
#
loop_
_entity_poly.entity_id
_entity_poly.type
_entity_poly.pdbx_seq_one_letter_code
_entity_poly.pdbx_strand_id
1 'polypeptide(L)' 'MELNGRKIKWSTIELSGIYHPRGIADAYISYAEFEDGTLLNEDDLEALANTSDYDEVVYEIKLDKR' A
#
# COMPACT_ATOMS: atom_id res chain seq x y z
N MET A 1 0.38 5.55 8.63
CA MET A 1 -0.74 4.80 8.03
C MET A 1 -1.42 3.97 9.10
N GLU A 2 -2.74 4.13 9.21
CA GLU A 2 -3.60 3.44 10.18
C GLU A 2 -4.90 3.08 9.48
N LEU A 3 -5.44 1.90 9.76
CA LEU A 3 -6.73 1.45 9.25
C LEU A 3 -7.55 0.90 10.42
N ASN A 4 -8.78 1.39 10.60
CA ASN A 4 -9.68 0.96 11.68
C ASN A 4 -9.06 1.02 13.09
N GLY A 5 -8.22 2.03 13.38
CA GLY A 5 -7.53 2.16 14.67
C GLY A 5 -6.31 1.26 14.84
N ARG A 6 -5.90 0.53 13.80
CA ARG A 6 -4.76 -0.38 13.81
C ARG A 6 -3.66 0.15 12.91
N LYS A 7 -2.42 0.19 13.43
CA LYS A 7 -1.27 0.67 12.68
C LYS A 7 -0.80 -0.38 11.69
N ILE A 8 -0.50 0.09 10.47
CA ILE A 8 0.08 -0.73 9.42
C ILE A 8 1.60 -0.65 9.52
N LYS A 9 2.24 -1.79 9.41
CA LYS A 9 3.69 -1.94 9.47
C LYS A 9 4.29 -1.60 8.13
N TRP A 10 4.71 -0.34 7.98
CA TRP A 10 5.24 0.24 6.73
C TRP A 10 6.32 -0.59 6.06
N SER A 11 7.22 -1.21 6.83
CA SER A 11 8.31 -2.03 6.30
C SER A 11 7.85 -3.30 5.56
N THR A 12 6.59 -3.68 5.69
CA THR A 12 6.01 -4.85 5.02
C THR A 12 5.23 -4.50 3.75
N ILE A 13 5.05 -3.21 3.44
CA ILE A 13 4.21 -2.81 2.31
C ILE A 13 4.88 -3.20 1.00
N GLU A 14 4.18 -4.02 0.20
CA GLU A 14 4.57 -4.31 -1.16
C GLU A 14 3.59 -3.69 -2.14
N LEU A 15 4.15 -3.09 -3.19
CA LEU A 15 3.38 -2.54 -4.30
C LEU A 15 3.42 -3.49 -5.49
N SER A 16 2.25 -3.73 -6.07
CA SER A 16 2.09 -4.27 -7.42
C SER A 16 1.53 -3.18 -8.33
N GLY A 17 1.50 -3.41 -9.64
CA GLY A 17 0.92 -2.44 -10.55
C GLY A 17 0.84 -2.94 -11.99
N ILE A 18 0.02 -2.25 -12.77
CA ILE A 18 -0.08 -2.52 -14.21
C ILE A 18 0.99 -1.70 -14.92
N TYR A 19 1.89 -2.40 -15.62
CA TYR A 19 2.86 -1.77 -16.50
C TYR A 19 2.18 -1.36 -17.80
N HIS A 20 2.07 -0.06 -18.02
CA HIS A 20 1.68 0.50 -19.30
C HIS A 20 2.93 0.75 -20.16
N PRO A 21 2.78 0.86 -21.50
CA PRO A 21 3.89 1.15 -22.41
C PRO A 21 4.67 2.44 -22.10
N ARG A 22 4.15 3.30 -21.22
CA ARG A 22 4.78 4.57 -20.76
C ARG A 22 5.32 4.51 -19.32
N GLY A 23 5.31 3.34 -18.67
CA GLY A 23 5.70 3.15 -17.26
C GLY A 23 4.61 2.49 -16.42
N ILE A 24 4.82 2.39 -15.10
CA ILE A 24 3.78 1.93 -14.16
C ILE A 24 2.72 3.02 -14.08
N ALA A 25 1.52 2.77 -14.63
CA ALA A 25 0.43 3.74 -14.59
C ALA A 25 -0.22 3.74 -13.21
N ASP A 26 -0.60 2.56 -12.73
CA ASP A 26 -1.38 2.39 -11.50
C ASP A 26 -0.69 1.37 -10.62
N ALA A 27 0.00 1.85 -9.58
CA ALA A 27 0.53 0.97 -8.54
C ALA A 27 -0.46 0.94 -7.38
N TYR A 28 -0.61 -0.22 -6.78
CA TYR A 28 -1.46 -0.44 -5.63
C TYR A 28 -0.74 -1.29 -4.59
N ILE A 29 -1.16 -1.19 -3.34
CA ILE A 29 -0.64 -2.04 -2.26
C ILE A 29 -1.19 -3.45 -2.47
N SER A 30 -0.31 -4.40 -2.78
CA SER A 30 -0.68 -5.81 -2.96
C SER A 30 -0.48 -6.64 -1.70
N TYR A 31 0.30 -6.14 -0.75
CA TYR A 31 0.58 -6.82 0.52
C TYR A 31 0.91 -5.79 1.59
N ALA A 32 0.39 -6.00 2.80
CA ALA A 32 0.75 -5.26 3.99
C ALA A 32 0.34 -6.05 5.24
N GLU A 33 1.04 -5.80 6.34
CA GLU A 33 0.69 -6.34 7.66
C GLU A 33 0.38 -5.21 8.65
N PHE A 34 -0.46 -5.50 9.63
CA PHE A 34 -0.56 -4.69 10.84
C PHE A 34 0.70 -4.89 11.71
N GLU A 35 0.95 -3.97 12.64
CA GLU A 35 2.07 -4.06 13.60
C GLU A 35 2.00 -5.32 14.49
N ASP A 36 0.82 -5.91 14.67
CA ASP A 36 0.62 -7.17 15.39
C ASP A 36 0.95 -8.44 14.55
N GLY A 37 1.36 -8.26 13.29
CA GLY A 37 1.69 -9.34 12.35
C GLY A 37 0.49 -9.93 11.62
N THR A 38 -0.71 -9.38 11.82
CA THR A 38 -1.90 -9.80 11.05
C THR A 38 -1.81 -9.28 9.63
N LEU A 39 -2.04 -10.15 8.64
CA LEU A 39 -2.13 -9.76 7.24
C LEU A 39 -3.39 -8.92 6.97
N LEU A 40 -3.27 -7.87 6.16
CA LEU A 40 -4.43 -7.17 5.61
C LEU A 40 -5.11 -8.06 4.56
N ASN A 41 -6.44 -8.21 4.66
CA ASN A 41 -7.22 -8.91 3.64
C ASN A 41 -7.60 -7.97 2.48
N GLU A 42 -8.30 -8.49 1.46
CA GLU A 42 -8.70 -7.68 0.29
C GLU A 42 -9.58 -6.48 0.66
N ASP A 43 -10.53 -6.64 1.60
CA ASP A 43 -11.39 -5.55 2.07
C ASP A 43 -10.58 -4.47 2.81
N ASP A 44 -9.59 -4.87 3.60
CA ASP A 44 -8.68 -3.96 4.30
C ASP A 44 -7.82 -3.18 3.30
N LEU A 45 -7.31 -3.85 2.26
CA LEU A 45 -6.52 -3.21 1.21
C LEU A 45 -7.36 -2.24 0.38
N GLU A 46 -8.63 -2.58 0.08
CA GLU A 46 -9.57 -1.67 -0.59
C GLU A 46 -9.90 -0.47 0.29
N ALA A 47 -10.16 -0.68 1.58
CA ALA A 47 -10.39 0.41 2.52
C ALA A 47 -9.14 1.31 2.65
N LEU A 48 -7.95 0.70 2.62
CA LEU A 48 -6.68 1.41 2.63
C LEU A 48 -6.50 2.28 1.39
N ALA A 49 -6.87 1.77 0.21
CA ALA A 49 -6.87 2.52 -1.05
C ALA A 49 -7.77 3.76 -1.03
N ASN A 50 -8.76 3.80 -0.13
CA ASN A 50 -9.66 4.93 0.06
C ASN A 50 -9.23 5.89 1.19
N THR A 51 -8.08 5.65 1.84
CA THR A 51 -7.53 6.57 2.85
C THR A 51 -6.77 7.72 2.20
N SER A 52 -6.77 8.90 2.84
CA SER A 52 -6.05 10.09 2.36
C SER A 52 -4.54 9.88 2.20
N ASP A 53 -3.97 8.98 3.00
CA ASP A 53 -2.53 8.76 3.07
C ASP A 53 -2.05 7.82 1.96
N TYR A 54 -2.96 7.17 1.24
CA TYR A 54 -2.64 6.11 0.29
C TYR A 54 -1.73 6.57 -0.86
N ASP A 55 -2.07 7.69 -1.50
CA ASP A 55 -1.29 8.21 -2.63
C ASP A 55 0.13 8.62 -2.21
N GLU A 56 0.28 9.18 -1.00
CA GLU A 56 1.56 9.56 -0.43
C GLU A 56 2.42 8.31 -0.16
N VAL A 57 1.85 7.28 0.47
CA VAL A 57 2.53 6.00 0.73
C VAL A 57 2.99 5.34 -0.57
N VAL A 58 2.09 5.26 -1.57
CA VAL A 58 2.42 4.67 -2.86
C VAL A 58 3.53 5.47 -3.56
N TYR A 59 3.53 6.79 -3.44
CA TYR A 59 4.56 7.66 -4.02
C TYR A 59 5.92 7.52 -3.33
N GLU A 60 5.97 7.50 -1.99
CA GLU A 60 7.20 7.33 -1.22
C GLU A 60 7.86 5.97 -1.52
N ILE A 61 7.08 4.88 -1.53
CA ILE A 61 7.61 3.55 -1.83
C ILE A 61 8.11 3.45 -3.28
N LYS A 62 7.46 4.14 -4.23
CA LYS A 62 7.95 4.23 -5.61
C LYS A 62 9.30 4.94 -5.73
N LEU A 63 9.57 5.94 -4.89
CA LEU A 63 10.84 6.66 -4.87
C LEU A 63 11.97 5.84 -4.23
N ASP A 64 11.68 5.12 -3.15
CA ASP A 64 12.67 4.31 -2.43
C ASP A 64 13.19 3.12 -3.26
N LYS A 65 12.36 2.59 -4.18
CA LYS A 65 12.74 1.50 -5.08
C LYS A 65 13.50 1.92 -6.36
N ARG A 66 13.91 3.19 -6.50
CA ARG A 66 14.64 3.70 -7.68
C ARG A 66 16.15 3.68 -7.54
#